data_AF-A0A015N7V5-F1
#
_entry.id   AF-A0A015N7V5-F1
#
_cell.length_a   1.000
_cell.length_b   1.000
_cell.length_c   1.000
_cell.angle_alpha   90.00
_cell.angle_beta   90.00
_cell.angle_gamma   90.00
#
_symmetry.space_group_name_H-M   'P 1'
#
loop_
_entity.id
_entity.type
_entity.pdbx_description
1 polymer ?
#
loop_
_entity_poly.entity_id
_entity_poly.type
_entity_poly.pdbx_seq_one_letter_code
_entity_poly.pdbx_strand_id
1 'polypeptide(L)'
;MPGRMLFRYTREEVAKHNTTSDLWIIHNNKVYDVTEFAMDHPGGPELIKEWGGKDVTKTLIDPISHEHSETAYEILGDLCIGEIVEGPNNNNSLNSMDNKIFTTRRFDEKIDQFYPENTDVNIDLQKEKFLNLNRPLFVQMFNCNFSKEFYLKQIHQPRHLPYSAKLFENPWLELLTKTPWYAIPIVWLPIVSYHIFMASDLGSKPVSILFLIGIVMWTLLEYGIHRFLFHVDAILPDHPYALCVHFTLHGIHHYLPMDKLRLVMPPVLGFAIAIPIIQIVYSIFPVSIGHGLIAGAVFGYICYDLTHYHLHHAKPFGKHLREMKTYHLAHHYKNYELGYGITSKIWDTFFGTLLE
;
A
#
# COMPACT_ATOMS: atom_id res chain seq x y z
N MET A 1 -5.46 11.55 -29.35
CA MET A 1 -5.28 10.45 -28.38
C MET A 1 -5.51 9.15 -29.13
N PRO A 2 -4.60 8.16 -29.12
CA PRO A 2 -4.90 6.85 -29.66
C PRO A 2 -5.81 6.10 -28.67
N GLY A 3 -6.98 5.64 -29.14
CA GLY A 3 -7.96 4.93 -28.34
C GLY A 3 -7.44 3.57 -27.85
N ARG A 4 -7.75 3.22 -26.60
CA ARG A 4 -7.52 1.88 -26.03
C ARG A 4 -8.27 0.85 -26.89
N MET A 5 -7.56 -0.06 -27.55
CA MET A 5 -8.18 -1.22 -28.20
C MET A 5 -8.63 -2.21 -27.12
N LEU A 6 -9.93 -2.43 -26.98
CA LEU A 6 -10.49 -3.51 -26.17
C LEU A 6 -10.47 -4.80 -26.99
N PHE A 7 -10.13 -5.92 -26.35
CA PHE A 7 -10.24 -7.24 -26.99
C PHE A 7 -11.71 -7.55 -27.27
N ARG A 8 -11.97 -8.27 -28.37
CA ARG A 8 -13.32 -8.57 -28.86
C ARG A 8 -13.58 -10.06 -28.71
N TYR A 9 -14.73 -10.40 -28.14
CA TYR A 9 -15.15 -11.76 -27.85
C TYR A 9 -16.56 -12.04 -28.38
N THR A 10 -16.87 -13.29 -28.73
CA THR A 10 -18.27 -13.69 -28.95
C THR A 10 -18.88 -14.28 -27.67
N ARG A 11 -20.21 -14.32 -27.59
CA ARG A 11 -20.88 -14.93 -26.42
C ARG A 11 -20.57 -16.42 -26.30
N GLU A 12 -20.38 -17.10 -27.43
CA GLU A 12 -19.99 -18.51 -27.49
C GLU A 12 -18.56 -18.76 -27.00
N GLU A 13 -17.67 -17.79 -27.17
CA GLU A 13 -16.32 -17.85 -26.62
C GLU A 13 -16.37 -17.72 -25.10
N VAL A 14 -17.08 -16.72 -24.58
CA VAL A 14 -17.22 -16.51 -23.13
C VAL A 14 -17.90 -17.69 -22.44
N ALA A 15 -18.87 -18.34 -23.08
CA ALA A 15 -19.56 -19.51 -22.53
C ALA A 15 -18.65 -20.72 -22.20
N LYS A 16 -17.44 -20.76 -22.77
CA LYS A 16 -16.43 -21.81 -22.50
C LYS A 16 -15.70 -21.60 -21.16
N HIS A 17 -15.72 -20.39 -20.62
CA HIS A 17 -15.02 -20.00 -19.40
C HIS A 17 -15.99 -20.07 -18.20
N ASN A 18 -16.33 -21.29 -17.77
CA ASN A 18 -17.36 -21.58 -16.78
C ASN A 18 -16.90 -22.48 -15.61
N THR A 19 -15.59 -22.58 -15.37
CA THR A 19 -15.02 -23.43 -14.31
C THR A 19 -14.34 -22.60 -13.24
N THR A 20 -14.11 -23.15 -12.04
CA THR A 20 -13.48 -22.40 -10.93
C THR A 20 -12.06 -21.92 -11.22
N SER A 21 -11.34 -22.57 -12.14
CA SER A 21 -10.00 -22.16 -12.57
C SER A 21 -9.99 -21.34 -13.86
N ASP A 22 -11.17 -21.08 -14.44
CA ASP A 22 -11.36 -20.33 -15.68
C ASP A 22 -12.82 -19.86 -15.79
N LEU A 23 -13.13 -18.69 -15.20
CA LEU A 23 -14.48 -18.21 -14.91
C LEU A 23 -14.68 -16.78 -15.42
N TRP A 24 -15.45 -16.61 -16.49
CA TRP A 24 -15.77 -15.30 -17.05
C TRP A 24 -17.25 -14.99 -16.97
N ILE A 25 -17.62 -13.72 -16.96
CA ILE A 25 -19.01 -13.25 -16.97
C ILE A 25 -19.18 -12.08 -17.94
N ILE A 26 -20.42 -11.83 -18.35
CA ILE A 26 -20.79 -10.70 -19.22
C ILE A 26 -21.63 -9.71 -18.41
N HIS A 27 -21.29 -8.42 -18.48
CA HIS A 27 -22.11 -7.34 -17.92
C HIS A 27 -22.09 -6.14 -18.87
N ASN A 28 -23.25 -5.62 -19.27
CA ASN A 28 -23.38 -4.50 -20.21
C ASN A 28 -22.54 -4.68 -21.51
N ASN A 29 -22.60 -5.88 -22.11
CA ASN A 29 -21.83 -6.26 -23.30
C ASN A 29 -20.30 -6.18 -23.16
N LYS A 30 -19.78 -6.10 -21.93
CA LYS A 30 -18.37 -6.25 -21.62
C LYS A 30 -18.11 -7.62 -21.01
N VAL A 31 -16.90 -8.13 -21.21
CA VAL A 31 -16.45 -9.44 -20.73
C VAL A 31 -15.48 -9.23 -19.57
N TYR A 32 -15.68 -9.99 -18.50
CA TYR A 32 -14.94 -9.87 -17.26
C TYR A 32 -14.37 -11.21 -16.84
N ASP A 33 -13.09 -11.25 -16.48
CA ASP A 33 -12.43 -12.43 -15.92
C ASP A 33 -12.52 -12.38 -14.39
N VAL A 34 -13.38 -13.22 -13.82
CA VAL A 34 -13.68 -13.27 -12.38
C VAL A 34 -13.09 -14.50 -11.70
N THR A 35 -12.21 -15.23 -12.39
CA THR A 35 -11.64 -16.51 -11.94
C THR A 35 -11.08 -16.45 -10.52
N GLU A 36 -10.28 -15.43 -10.24
CA GLU A 36 -9.58 -15.29 -8.97
C GLU A 36 -10.40 -14.48 -7.98
N PHE A 37 -11.20 -13.52 -8.48
CA PHE A 37 -12.15 -12.76 -7.66
C PHE A 37 -13.25 -13.65 -7.06
N ALA A 38 -13.54 -14.80 -7.67
CA ALA A 38 -14.54 -15.73 -7.16
C ALA A 38 -14.32 -16.09 -5.68
N MET A 39 -13.07 -16.28 -5.27
CA MET A 39 -12.71 -16.63 -3.88
C MET A 39 -12.87 -15.45 -2.93
N ASP A 40 -12.70 -14.22 -3.42
CA ASP A 40 -12.76 -12.98 -2.64
C ASP A 40 -14.16 -12.34 -2.64
N HIS A 41 -15.12 -12.95 -3.33
CA HIS A 41 -16.48 -12.43 -3.42
C HIS A 41 -17.22 -12.56 -2.08
N PRO A 42 -17.84 -11.48 -1.57
CA PRO A 42 -18.52 -11.48 -0.27
C PRO A 42 -19.65 -12.50 -0.13
N GLY A 43 -20.30 -12.87 -1.25
CA GLY A 43 -21.33 -13.92 -1.27
C GLY A 43 -20.79 -15.34 -1.39
N GLY A 44 -19.47 -15.51 -1.45
CA GLY A 44 -18.77 -16.77 -1.64
C GLY A 44 -18.60 -17.16 -3.12
N PRO A 45 -17.65 -18.07 -3.41
CA PRO A 45 -17.29 -18.49 -4.77
C PRO A 45 -18.37 -19.31 -5.48
N GLU A 46 -19.18 -20.05 -4.73
CA GLU A 46 -20.23 -20.91 -5.32
C GLU A 46 -21.30 -20.08 -6.04
N LEU A 47 -21.63 -18.88 -5.54
CA LEU A 47 -22.60 -18.00 -6.19
C LEU A 47 -22.10 -17.49 -7.54
N ILE A 48 -20.84 -17.07 -7.66
CA ILE A 48 -20.29 -16.58 -8.92
C ILE A 48 -20.16 -17.72 -9.93
N LYS A 49 -19.79 -18.91 -9.47
CA LYS A 49 -19.64 -20.10 -10.32
C LYS A 49 -20.92 -20.45 -11.09
N GLU A 50 -22.09 -20.28 -10.48
CA GLU A 50 -23.39 -20.49 -11.15
C GLU A 50 -23.60 -19.58 -12.38
N TRP A 51 -22.91 -18.44 -12.40
CA TRP A 51 -22.96 -17.44 -13.47
C TRP A 51 -21.80 -17.51 -14.46
N GLY A 52 -20.88 -18.45 -14.29
CA GLY A 52 -19.78 -18.69 -15.22
C GLY A 52 -20.24 -18.85 -16.67
N GLY A 53 -19.65 -18.07 -17.57
CA GLY A 53 -19.94 -18.02 -18.99
C GLY A 53 -21.27 -17.35 -19.36
N LYS A 54 -21.95 -16.65 -18.43
CA LYS A 54 -23.29 -16.07 -18.64
C LYS A 54 -23.30 -14.54 -18.54
N ASP A 55 -24.41 -13.96 -19.00
CA ASP A 55 -24.72 -12.54 -18.86
C ASP A 55 -25.44 -12.26 -17.54
N VAL A 56 -24.78 -11.51 -16.67
CA VAL A 56 -25.27 -11.18 -15.32
C VAL A 56 -25.87 -9.78 -15.25
N THR A 57 -25.98 -9.05 -16.36
CA THR A 57 -26.44 -7.64 -16.38
C THR A 57 -27.75 -7.44 -15.62
N LYS A 58 -28.69 -8.37 -15.77
CA LYS A 58 -29.99 -8.30 -15.08
C LYS A 58 -29.91 -8.76 -13.64
N THR A 59 -29.08 -9.76 -13.36
CA THR A 59 -28.92 -10.37 -12.04
C THR A 59 -28.20 -9.45 -11.06
N LEU A 60 -27.21 -8.67 -11.55
CA LEU A 60 -26.41 -7.76 -10.73
C LEU A 60 -27.21 -6.57 -10.17
N ILE A 61 -28.33 -6.25 -10.83
CA ILE A 61 -29.22 -5.11 -10.53
C ILE A 61 -30.52 -5.61 -9.84
N ASP A 62 -30.69 -6.93 -9.66
CA ASP A 62 -31.91 -7.49 -9.10
C ASP A 62 -32.00 -7.20 -7.59
N PRO A 63 -32.97 -6.39 -7.12
CA PRO A 63 -33.13 -6.07 -5.70
C PRO A 63 -33.49 -7.28 -4.84
N ILE A 64 -33.92 -8.38 -5.45
CA ILE A 64 -34.33 -9.62 -4.78
C ILE A 64 -33.11 -10.53 -4.50
N SER A 65 -32.05 -10.46 -5.31
CA SER A 65 -30.82 -11.24 -5.09
C SER A 65 -29.92 -10.55 -4.07
N HIS A 66 -29.46 -9.32 -4.37
CA HIS A 66 -28.79 -8.36 -3.48
C HIS A 66 -28.31 -7.14 -4.30
N GLU A 67 -28.35 -5.94 -3.70
CA GLU A 67 -27.87 -4.72 -4.35
C GLU A 67 -26.36 -4.55 -4.17
N HIS A 68 -25.63 -4.32 -5.27
CA HIS A 68 -24.19 -4.09 -5.25
C HIS A 68 -23.89 -2.59 -5.09
N SER A 69 -22.93 -2.23 -4.24
CA SER A 69 -22.47 -0.84 -4.05
C SER A 69 -21.71 -0.31 -5.26
N GLU A 70 -21.56 1.03 -5.38
CA GLU A 70 -20.75 1.65 -6.45
C GLU A 70 -19.32 1.08 -6.51
N THR A 71 -18.70 0.82 -5.35
CA THR A 71 -17.38 0.19 -5.24
C THR A 71 -17.33 -1.22 -5.85
N ALA A 72 -18.42 -1.99 -5.80
CA ALA A 72 -18.48 -3.31 -6.43
C ALA A 72 -18.48 -3.19 -7.96
N TYR A 73 -19.09 -2.13 -8.51
CA TYR A 73 -19.03 -1.84 -9.95
C TYR A 73 -17.65 -1.34 -10.39
N GLU A 74 -16.93 -0.62 -9.53
CA GLU A 74 -15.53 -0.23 -9.76
C GLU A 74 -14.62 -1.47 -9.81
N ILE A 75 -14.72 -2.37 -8.82
CA ILE A 75 -14.01 -3.66 -8.80
C ILE A 75 -14.34 -4.47 -10.05
N LEU A 76 -15.61 -4.56 -10.44
CA LEU A 76 -16.01 -5.23 -11.67
C LEU A 76 -15.37 -4.56 -12.90
N GLY A 77 -15.31 -3.23 -12.94
CA GLY A 77 -14.63 -2.46 -13.97
C GLY A 77 -13.17 -2.90 -14.19
N ASP A 78 -12.45 -3.12 -13.10
CA ASP A 78 -11.05 -3.58 -13.12
C ASP A 78 -10.89 -5.01 -13.67
N LEU A 79 -11.94 -5.82 -13.62
CA LEU A 79 -11.96 -7.20 -14.15
C LEU A 79 -12.25 -7.27 -15.66
N CYS A 80 -12.54 -6.13 -16.32
CA CYS A 80 -12.89 -6.06 -17.73
C CYS A 80 -11.71 -6.50 -18.62
N ILE A 81 -11.93 -7.51 -19.45
CA ILE A 81 -10.94 -8.02 -20.42
C ILE A 81 -11.31 -7.71 -21.87
N GLY A 82 -12.54 -7.29 -22.15
CA GLY A 82 -12.96 -6.93 -23.51
C GLY A 82 -14.45 -6.65 -23.67
N GLU A 83 -14.91 -6.63 -24.91
CA GLU A 83 -16.29 -6.38 -25.31
C GLU A 83 -16.86 -7.52 -26.16
N ILE A 84 -18.18 -7.70 -26.09
CA ILE A 84 -18.89 -8.64 -26.95
C ILE A 84 -19.06 -8.03 -28.34
N VAL A 85 -18.64 -8.77 -29.37
CA VAL A 85 -18.99 -8.52 -30.76
C VAL A 85 -19.93 -9.59 -31.27
N GLU A 86 -21.02 -9.17 -31.89
CA GLU A 86 -21.86 -10.06 -32.68
C GLU A 86 -21.13 -10.38 -33.99
N GLY A 87 -21.30 -11.61 -34.51
CA GLY A 87 -20.58 -12.14 -35.67
C GLY A 87 -20.61 -11.26 -36.94
N PRO A 88 -19.80 -11.60 -37.97
CA PRO A 88 -19.23 -10.64 -38.90
C PRO A 88 -20.26 -9.95 -39.80
N ASN A 89 -20.30 -8.62 -39.74
CA ASN A 89 -20.49 -7.83 -40.96
C ASN A 89 -19.14 -7.78 -41.68
N ASN A 90 -19.06 -8.46 -42.83
CA ASN A 90 -17.96 -8.38 -43.77
C ASN A 90 -17.57 -6.93 -44.04
N ASN A 91 -16.35 -6.52 -43.69
CA ASN A 91 -15.43 -5.89 -44.63
C ASN A 91 -14.04 -5.65 -44.02
N ASN A 92 -13.05 -6.18 -44.73
CA ASN A 92 -11.65 -5.76 -44.83
C ASN A 92 -10.62 -6.23 -43.77
N SER A 93 -10.11 -7.43 -44.07
CA SER A 93 -8.72 -7.71 -44.49
C SER A 93 -7.55 -7.64 -43.48
N LEU A 94 -6.95 -8.83 -43.30
CA LEU A 94 -5.50 -9.15 -43.23
C LEU A 94 -4.72 -8.71 -41.97
N ASN A 95 -4.39 -9.66 -41.09
CA ASN A 95 -3.16 -10.46 -41.25
C ASN A 95 -3.04 -11.56 -40.18
N SER A 96 -2.60 -12.72 -40.65
CA SER A 96 -2.22 -13.91 -39.90
C SER A 96 -0.93 -13.74 -39.08
N MET A 97 -0.78 -14.63 -38.09
CA MET A 97 0.41 -14.99 -37.29
C MET A 97 0.50 -14.34 -35.91
N ASP A 98 0.07 -15.06 -34.88
CA ASP A 98 1.02 -15.73 -33.97
C ASP A 98 0.29 -16.60 -32.94
N ASN A 99 0.39 -17.93 -33.13
CA ASN A 99 0.22 -18.90 -32.05
C ASN A 99 1.47 -18.83 -31.16
N LYS A 100 1.39 -18.16 -30.00
CA LYS A 100 2.39 -18.32 -28.95
C LYS A 100 1.77 -18.41 -27.54
N ILE A 101 1.84 -19.63 -27.02
CA ILE A 101 2.29 -19.98 -25.66
C ILE A 101 1.44 -19.41 -24.52
N PHE A 102 0.51 -20.24 -24.05
CA PHE A 102 -0.09 -20.14 -22.72
C PHE A 102 1.01 -20.27 -21.66
N THR A 103 1.31 -19.19 -20.95
CA THR A 103 2.00 -19.22 -19.65
C THR A 103 1.20 -18.41 -18.64
N THR A 104 1.17 -18.94 -17.42
CA THR A 104 0.47 -18.54 -16.20
C THR A 104 0.78 -17.10 -15.73
N ARG A 105 0.43 -16.08 -16.53
CA ARG A 105 0.84 -14.68 -16.32
C ARG A 105 -0.26 -13.69 -15.93
N ARG A 106 -1.51 -14.14 -15.73
CA ARG A 106 -2.66 -13.21 -15.75
C ARG A 106 -2.95 -12.45 -14.45
N PHE A 107 -2.39 -12.85 -13.30
CA PHE A 107 -2.67 -12.18 -12.02
C PHE A 107 -1.61 -11.18 -11.54
N ASP A 108 -0.36 -11.31 -11.99
CA ASP A 108 0.72 -10.41 -11.59
C ASP A 108 0.69 -9.04 -12.31
N GLU A 109 -0.14 -8.84 -13.34
CA GLU A 109 -0.10 -7.61 -14.16
C GLU A 109 -0.97 -6.44 -13.65
N LYS A 110 -1.98 -6.66 -12.80
CA LYS A 110 -2.92 -5.58 -12.41
C LYS A 110 -2.43 -4.71 -11.24
N ILE A 111 -1.72 -5.27 -10.26
CA ILE A 111 -1.10 -4.48 -9.17
C ILE A 111 0.10 -3.67 -9.66
N ASP A 112 0.71 -4.08 -10.77
CA ASP A 112 1.75 -3.32 -11.47
C ASP A 112 1.22 -2.06 -12.16
N GLN A 113 -0.11 -1.88 -12.25
CA GLN A 113 -0.78 -0.72 -12.86
C GLN A 113 -1.71 0.04 -11.89
N PHE A 114 -1.60 -0.16 -10.58
CA PHE A 114 -2.36 0.64 -9.62
C PHE A 114 -1.83 2.09 -9.63
N TYR A 115 -2.54 2.98 -10.33
CA TYR A 115 -2.32 4.41 -10.36
C TYR A 115 -3.65 5.08 -10.03
N PRO A 116 -3.88 5.48 -8.77
CA PRO A 116 -5.14 6.10 -8.39
C PRO A 116 -5.30 7.45 -9.10
N GLU A 117 -6.54 7.81 -9.40
CA GLU A 117 -6.85 9.09 -10.04
C GLU A 117 -6.53 10.27 -9.11
N ASN A 118 -6.16 11.41 -9.70
CA ASN A 118 -5.89 12.61 -8.92
C ASN A 118 -7.19 13.16 -8.30
N THR A 119 -7.11 13.55 -7.03
CA THR A 119 -8.19 14.20 -6.29
C THR A 119 -8.45 15.61 -6.81
N ASP A 120 -9.70 15.94 -7.12
CA ASP A 120 -10.13 17.33 -7.28
C ASP A 120 -10.23 18.00 -5.91
N VAL A 121 -9.29 18.90 -5.63
CA VAL A 121 -9.15 19.56 -4.32
C VAL A 121 -10.38 20.38 -3.93
N ASN A 122 -11.06 21.00 -4.88
CA ASN A 122 -12.21 21.85 -4.56
C ASN A 122 -13.44 21.00 -4.21
N ILE A 123 -13.64 19.90 -4.94
CA ILE A 123 -14.73 18.96 -4.67
C ILE A 123 -14.48 18.24 -3.33
N ASP A 124 -13.26 17.76 -3.09
CA ASP A 124 -12.89 17.10 -1.82
C ASP A 124 -13.11 18.04 -0.62
N LEU A 125 -12.63 19.29 -0.70
CA LEU A 125 -12.80 20.26 0.38
C LEU A 125 -14.28 20.59 0.66
N GLN A 126 -15.11 20.69 -0.39
CA GLN A 126 -16.55 20.95 -0.23
C GLN A 126 -17.28 19.75 0.41
N LYS A 127 -16.95 18.54 -0.04
CA LYS A 127 -17.60 17.30 0.39
C LYS A 127 -17.18 16.90 1.80
N GLU A 128 -15.87 16.83 2.03
CA GLU A 128 -15.27 16.18 3.19
C GLU A 128 -14.95 17.18 4.31
N LYS A 129 -14.78 18.47 3.97
CA LYS A 129 -14.53 19.57 4.92
C LYS A 129 -13.33 19.31 5.86
N PHE A 130 -12.32 18.61 5.36
CA PHE A 130 -11.13 18.23 6.11
C PHE A 130 -9.98 19.23 5.89
N LEU A 131 -9.08 18.96 4.94
CA LEU A 131 -7.91 19.80 4.66
C LEU A 131 -7.98 20.42 3.27
N ASN A 132 -7.57 21.68 3.15
CA ASN A 132 -7.39 22.31 1.85
C ASN A 132 -6.00 21.96 1.30
N LEU A 133 -5.94 21.05 0.33
CA LEU A 133 -4.69 20.58 -0.30
C LEU A 133 -3.95 21.66 -1.09
N ASN A 134 -4.60 22.79 -1.43
CA ASN A 134 -3.94 23.94 -2.07
C ASN A 134 -3.22 24.86 -1.06
N ARG A 135 -3.28 24.56 0.24
CA ARG A 135 -2.68 25.35 1.32
C ARG A 135 -1.75 24.49 2.18
N PRO A 136 -0.79 25.10 2.90
CA PRO A 136 0.08 24.39 3.83
C PRO A 136 -0.71 23.54 4.85
N LEU A 137 -0.43 22.24 4.90
CA LEU A 137 -1.22 21.30 5.69
C LEU A 137 -0.88 21.35 7.19
N PHE A 138 0.37 21.63 7.56
CA PHE A 138 0.78 21.59 8.97
C PHE A 138 0.04 22.63 9.80
N VAL A 139 -0.08 23.87 9.32
CA VAL A 139 -0.75 24.95 10.05
C VAL A 139 -2.26 24.71 10.18
N GLN A 140 -2.87 24.05 9.18
CA GLN A 140 -4.27 23.61 9.24
C GLN A 140 -4.48 22.56 10.32
N MET A 141 -3.60 21.57 10.41
CA MET A 141 -3.64 20.53 11.45
C MET A 141 -3.31 21.08 12.85
N PHE A 142 -2.32 21.95 12.97
CA PHE A 142 -1.88 22.51 14.25
C PHE A 142 -2.96 23.37 14.92
N ASN A 143 -3.79 24.04 14.12
CA ASN A 143 -4.88 24.90 14.59
C ASN A 143 -6.27 24.30 14.32
N CYS A 144 -6.36 22.99 14.11
CA CYS A 144 -7.64 22.36 13.79
C CYS A 144 -8.58 22.34 15.01
N ASN A 145 -9.87 22.15 14.73
CA ASN A 145 -10.89 21.91 15.75
C ASN A 145 -11.66 20.61 15.44
N PHE A 146 -10.96 19.63 14.87
CA PHE A 146 -11.52 18.33 14.51
C PHE A 146 -11.65 17.47 15.75
N SER A 147 -12.73 16.69 15.82
CA SER A 147 -12.77 15.57 16.76
C SER A 147 -11.83 14.47 16.29
N LYS A 148 -11.30 13.69 17.23
CA LYS A 148 -10.51 12.48 16.95
C LYS A 148 -11.20 11.57 15.92
N GLU A 149 -12.47 11.29 16.12
CA GLU A 149 -13.25 10.37 15.25
C GLU A 149 -13.31 10.90 13.82
N PHE A 150 -13.62 12.19 13.64
CA PHE A 150 -13.65 12.81 12.32
C PHE A 150 -12.26 12.79 11.67
N TYR A 151 -11.22 13.14 12.43
CA TYR A 151 -9.84 13.11 11.95
C TYR A 151 -9.42 11.71 11.49
N LEU A 152 -9.61 10.68 12.31
CA LEU A 152 -9.19 9.31 11.99
C LEU A 152 -9.93 8.75 10.77
N LYS A 153 -11.21 9.08 10.61
CA LYS A 153 -11.98 8.73 9.41
C LYS A 153 -11.40 9.37 8.16
N GLN A 154 -11.02 10.65 8.23
CA GLN A 154 -10.56 11.40 7.06
C GLN A 154 -9.09 11.14 6.72
N ILE A 155 -8.22 10.99 7.72
CA ILE A 155 -6.78 10.85 7.49
C ILE A 155 -6.42 9.51 6.85
N HIS A 156 -7.18 8.45 7.15
CA HIS A 156 -7.00 7.12 6.58
C HIS A 156 -7.78 6.91 5.26
N GLN A 157 -8.37 7.97 4.71
CA GLN A 157 -8.94 7.96 3.37
C GLN A 157 -7.94 8.59 2.39
N PRO A 158 -7.31 7.81 1.50
CA PRO A 158 -6.25 8.31 0.64
C PRO A 158 -6.72 9.38 -0.36
N ARG A 159 -5.90 10.43 -0.52
CA ARG A 159 -5.99 11.46 -1.56
C ARG A 159 -4.75 11.41 -2.45
N HIS A 160 -4.88 11.95 -3.65
CA HIS A 160 -3.83 11.89 -4.66
C HIS A 160 -3.63 13.23 -5.35
N LEU A 161 -2.40 13.71 -5.35
CA LEU A 161 -1.99 14.91 -6.06
C LEU A 161 -0.90 14.55 -7.06
N PRO A 162 -0.85 15.22 -8.23
CA PRO A 162 0.22 15.02 -9.20
C PRO A 162 1.55 15.65 -8.75
N TYR A 163 1.58 16.29 -7.58
CA TYR A 163 2.73 16.96 -6.97
C TYR A 163 2.73 16.73 -5.45
N SER A 164 3.89 16.92 -4.80
CA SER A 164 3.97 16.79 -3.36
C SER A 164 3.23 17.93 -2.65
N ALA A 165 2.36 17.58 -1.69
CA ALA A 165 1.63 18.56 -0.92
C ALA A 165 2.55 19.42 -0.05
N LYS A 166 2.18 20.69 0.13
CA LYS A 166 2.94 21.65 0.93
C LYS A 166 2.57 21.50 2.41
N LEU A 167 3.54 21.35 3.29
CA LEU A 167 3.30 21.28 4.74
C LEU A 167 3.49 22.66 5.39
N PHE A 168 4.54 23.38 5.01
CA PHE A 168 4.91 24.68 5.58
C PHE A 168 5.00 25.76 4.51
N GLU A 169 4.60 27.00 4.85
CA GLU A 169 4.85 28.16 3.98
C GLU A 169 6.33 28.46 3.83
N ASN A 170 7.06 28.35 4.94
CA ASN A 170 8.49 28.61 5.03
C ASN A 170 9.27 27.57 4.21
N PRO A 171 10.09 27.99 3.22
CA PRO A 171 10.84 27.07 2.36
C PRO A 171 11.83 26.17 3.10
N TRP A 172 12.44 26.66 4.19
CA TRP A 172 13.42 25.90 4.96
C TRP A 172 12.74 24.78 5.77
N LEU A 173 11.60 25.09 6.39
CA LEU A 173 10.80 24.07 7.07
C LEU A 173 10.23 23.06 6.06
N GLU A 174 9.77 23.52 4.89
CA GLU A 174 9.26 22.64 3.85
C GLU A 174 10.34 21.68 3.35
N LEU A 175 11.59 22.14 3.19
CA LEU A 175 12.72 21.30 2.79
C LEU A 175 12.96 20.13 3.76
N LEU A 176 12.90 20.38 5.08
CA LEU A 176 13.12 19.35 6.11
C LEU A 176 12.09 18.23 6.09
N THR A 177 10.98 18.45 5.40
CA THR A 177 9.85 17.55 5.40
C THR A 177 9.74 16.73 4.10
N LYS A 178 10.56 17.05 3.09
CA LYS A 178 10.66 16.32 1.82
C LYS A 178 11.88 15.42 1.85
N THR A 179 11.64 14.11 1.97
CA THR A 179 12.70 13.11 2.11
C THR A 179 12.71 12.18 0.90
N PRO A 180 13.67 12.29 -0.02
CA PRO A 180 13.79 11.32 -1.10
C PRO A 180 14.28 9.97 -0.54
N TRP A 181 13.88 8.87 -1.17
CA TRP A 181 14.21 7.51 -0.71
C TRP A 181 15.71 7.27 -0.47
N TYR A 182 16.58 7.86 -1.29
CA TYR A 182 18.03 7.70 -1.17
C TYR A 182 18.64 8.45 0.03
N ALA A 183 17.91 9.38 0.66
CA ALA A 183 18.37 10.04 1.87
C ALA A 183 18.53 9.03 3.03
N ILE A 184 17.72 7.98 3.06
CA ILE A 184 17.78 6.94 4.10
C ILE A 184 19.14 6.24 4.11
N PRO A 185 19.60 5.56 3.04
CA PRO A 185 20.91 4.93 3.08
C PRO A 185 22.06 5.93 3.27
N ILE A 186 21.98 7.15 2.72
CA ILE A 186 23.03 8.17 2.87
C ILE A 186 23.23 8.58 4.33
N VAL A 187 22.15 8.78 5.08
CA VAL A 187 22.23 9.20 6.48
C VAL A 187 22.57 8.03 7.40
N TRP A 188 21.94 6.87 7.17
CA TRP A 188 21.95 5.80 8.17
C TRP A 188 23.05 4.76 7.96
N LEU A 189 23.55 4.52 6.73
CA LEU A 189 24.67 3.57 6.53
C LEU A 189 25.99 4.01 7.21
N PRO A 190 26.36 5.29 7.26
CA PRO A 190 27.50 5.74 8.07
C PRO A 190 27.34 5.41 9.56
N ILE A 191 26.11 5.50 10.09
CA ILE A 191 25.81 5.17 11.48
C ILE A 191 25.96 3.66 11.70
N VAL A 192 25.44 2.83 10.79
CA VAL A 192 25.66 1.37 10.83
C VAL A 192 27.16 1.05 10.85
N SER A 193 27.92 1.68 9.95
CA SER A 193 29.37 1.49 9.85
C SER A 193 30.09 1.88 11.15
N TYR A 194 29.71 3.01 11.75
CA TYR A 194 30.24 3.46 13.04
C TYR A 194 29.96 2.44 14.15
N HIS A 195 28.73 1.94 14.27
CA HIS A 195 28.39 0.96 15.29
C HIS A 195 29.10 -0.39 15.06
N ILE A 196 29.28 -0.83 13.82
CA ILE A 196 30.10 -2.02 13.51
C ILE A 196 31.55 -1.82 13.96
N PHE A 197 32.12 -0.65 13.68
CA PHE A 197 33.48 -0.30 14.09
C PHE A 197 33.62 -0.30 15.62
N MET A 198 32.67 0.30 16.35
CA MET A 198 32.68 0.31 17.82
C MET A 198 32.48 -1.07 18.45
N ALA A 199 31.85 -2.01 17.74
CA ALA A 199 31.71 -3.40 18.18
C ALA A 199 32.91 -4.29 17.81
N SER A 200 33.89 -3.77 17.05
CA SER A 200 34.94 -4.58 16.41
C SER A 200 35.87 -5.31 17.39
N ASP A 201 36.02 -4.80 18.62
CA ASP A 201 36.80 -5.43 19.68
C ASP A 201 36.28 -6.84 20.07
N LEU A 202 35.01 -7.14 19.78
CA LEU A 202 34.43 -8.47 20.00
C LEU A 202 34.90 -9.51 18.96
N GLY A 203 35.54 -9.07 17.88
CA GLY A 203 35.88 -9.90 16.73
C GLY A 203 34.73 -10.08 15.74
N SER A 204 35.06 -10.46 14.51
CA SER A 204 34.11 -10.47 13.38
C SER A 204 32.92 -11.41 13.59
N LYS A 205 33.16 -12.63 14.11
CA LYS A 205 32.10 -13.64 14.27
C LYS A 205 31.02 -13.20 15.27
N PRO A 206 31.35 -12.74 16.50
CA PRO A 206 30.34 -12.19 17.41
C PRO A 206 29.60 -10.98 16.84
N VAL A 207 30.31 -10.06 16.18
CA VAL A 207 29.69 -8.89 15.55
C VAL A 207 28.68 -9.30 14.48
N SER A 208 29.01 -10.25 13.60
CA SER A 208 28.06 -10.74 12.59
C SER A 208 26.82 -11.38 13.20
N ILE A 209 26.96 -12.13 14.30
CA ILE A 209 25.82 -12.74 15.00
C ILE A 209 24.94 -11.65 15.61
N LEU A 210 25.52 -10.68 16.33
CA LEU A 210 24.78 -9.58 16.92
C LEU A 210 24.08 -8.72 15.86
N PHE A 211 24.73 -8.49 14.72
CA PHE A 211 24.14 -7.79 13.60
C PHE A 211 22.91 -8.51 13.05
N LEU A 212 22.98 -9.84 12.86
CA LEU A 212 21.83 -10.63 12.42
C LEU A 212 20.69 -10.63 13.46
N ILE A 213 21.02 -10.73 14.75
CA ILE A 213 20.03 -10.59 15.83
C ILE A 213 19.38 -9.21 15.78
N GLY A 214 20.15 -8.15 15.58
CA GLY A 214 19.66 -6.78 15.43
C GLY A 214 18.66 -6.63 14.27
N ILE A 215 18.92 -7.27 13.12
CA ILE A 215 17.97 -7.28 11.99
C ILE A 215 16.67 -7.99 12.38
N VAL A 216 16.74 -9.13 13.07
CA VAL A 216 15.53 -9.84 13.53
C VAL A 216 14.76 -9.00 14.54
N MET A 217 15.45 -8.37 15.49
CA MET A 217 14.86 -7.43 16.45
C MET A 217 14.17 -6.26 15.74
N TRP A 218 14.76 -5.76 14.66
CA TRP A 218 14.14 -4.72 13.86
C TRP A 218 12.77 -5.14 13.32
N THR A 219 12.60 -6.38 12.83
CA THR A 219 11.29 -6.79 12.31
C THR A 219 10.18 -6.73 13.36
N LEU A 220 10.52 -6.98 14.63
CA LEU A 220 9.58 -6.83 15.75
C LEU A 220 9.36 -5.35 16.10
N LEU A 221 10.41 -4.54 16.06
CA LEU A 221 10.30 -3.08 16.27
C LEU A 221 9.47 -2.42 15.18
N GLU A 222 9.64 -2.81 13.91
CA GLU A 222 8.82 -2.41 12.77
C GLU A 222 7.34 -2.63 13.09
N TYR A 223 6.97 -3.87 13.42
CA TYR A 223 5.60 -4.22 13.76
C TYR A 223 5.08 -3.38 14.94
N GLY A 224 5.86 -3.28 16.02
CA GLY A 224 5.47 -2.56 17.22
C GLY A 224 5.33 -1.05 17.00
N ILE A 225 6.25 -0.42 16.27
CA ILE A 225 6.20 1.00 15.94
C ILE A 225 5.02 1.27 15.02
N HIS A 226 4.83 0.45 13.97
CA HIS A 226 3.74 0.65 13.04
C HIS A 226 2.37 0.50 13.72
N ARG A 227 2.19 -0.53 14.55
CA ARG A 227 0.93 -0.76 15.25
C ARG A 227 0.65 0.21 16.40
N PHE A 228 1.64 0.47 17.26
CA PHE A 228 1.40 1.15 18.54
C PHE A 228 1.84 2.62 18.57
N LEU A 229 2.69 3.07 17.63
CA LEU A 229 3.11 4.46 17.52
C LEU A 229 2.48 5.14 16.30
N PHE A 230 2.55 4.50 15.14
CA PHE A 230 2.00 5.07 13.90
C PHE A 230 0.47 4.97 13.88
N HIS A 231 -0.11 3.82 14.25
CA HIS A 231 -1.56 3.64 14.45
C HIS A 231 -1.99 3.75 15.93
N VAL A 232 -1.60 4.84 16.59
CA VAL A 232 -2.01 5.13 17.97
C VAL A 232 -3.50 5.53 18.11
N ASP A 233 -4.25 5.42 17.02
CA ASP A 233 -5.67 5.75 16.76
C ASP A 233 -6.60 5.55 17.96
N ALA A 234 -6.57 4.37 18.57
CA ALA A 234 -7.46 4.00 19.67
C ALA A 234 -7.29 4.90 20.90
N ILE A 235 -6.05 5.27 21.23
CA ILE A 235 -5.70 6.05 22.44
C ILE A 235 -5.33 7.51 22.14
N LEU A 236 -5.36 7.92 20.88
CA LEU A 236 -5.09 9.31 20.47
C LEU A 236 -6.06 10.26 21.22
N PRO A 237 -5.58 11.32 21.90
CA PRO A 237 -6.47 12.24 22.59
C PRO A 237 -7.12 13.22 21.60
N ASP A 238 -8.30 13.73 21.96
CA ASP A 238 -9.04 14.71 21.18
C ASP A 238 -8.44 16.12 21.34
N HIS A 239 -7.24 16.31 20.80
CA HIS A 239 -6.46 17.53 20.95
C HIS A 239 -5.66 17.85 19.68
N PRO A 240 -5.72 19.08 19.13
CA PRO A 240 -5.12 19.42 17.83
C PRO A 240 -3.63 19.08 17.74
N TYR A 241 -2.85 19.32 18.80
CA TYR A 241 -1.42 18.98 18.80
C TYR A 241 -1.17 17.48 18.73
N ALA A 242 -2.01 16.65 19.34
CA ALA A 242 -1.87 15.20 19.24
C ALA A 242 -2.23 14.70 17.84
N LEU A 243 -3.32 15.22 17.26
CA LEU A 243 -3.70 14.94 15.87
C LEU A 243 -2.60 15.39 14.90
N CYS A 244 -1.98 16.54 15.15
CA CYS A 244 -0.86 17.05 14.35
C CYS A 244 0.38 16.16 14.47
N VAL A 245 0.71 15.65 15.67
CA VAL A 245 1.82 14.70 15.84
C VAL A 245 1.55 13.41 15.07
N HIS A 246 0.36 12.82 15.22
CA HIS A 246 -0.05 11.64 14.46
C HIS A 246 0.03 11.87 12.94
N PHE A 247 -0.48 13.01 12.48
CA PHE A 247 -0.39 13.43 11.08
C PHE A 247 1.06 13.43 10.58
N THR A 248 1.99 14.01 11.35
CA THR A 248 3.39 14.09 10.94
C THR A 248 4.16 12.77 11.01
N LEU A 249 3.76 11.84 11.88
CA LEU A 249 4.45 10.56 12.06
C LEU A 249 4.08 9.55 10.97
N HIS A 250 2.78 9.40 10.71
CA HIS A 250 2.30 8.41 9.73
C HIS A 250 1.01 8.82 9.01
N GLY A 251 0.16 9.64 9.63
CA GLY A 251 -1.13 10.02 9.03
C GLY A 251 -0.99 10.69 7.65
N ILE A 252 0.04 11.51 7.41
CA ILE A 252 0.28 12.10 6.09
C ILE A 252 0.56 11.03 5.02
N HIS A 253 1.20 9.93 5.39
CA HIS A 253 1.47 8.84 4.47
C HIS A 253 0.16 8.14 4.06
N HIS A 254 -0.71 7.80 5.02
CA HIS A 254 -2.05 7.26 4.68
C HIS A 254 -2.90 8.23 3.87
N TYR A 255 -2.80 9.52 4.17
CA TYR A 255 -3.58 10.55 3.49
C TYR A 255 -3.07 10.83 2.07
N LEU A 256 -1.77 10.70 1.82
CA LEU A 256 -1.12 10.95 0.51
C LEU A 256 -0.10 9.84 0.18
N PRO A 257 -0.53 8.58 -0.01
CA PRO A 257 0.39 7.44 -0.03
C PRO A 257 1.31 7.39 -1.26
N MET A 258 0.91 8.07 -2.35
CA MET A 258 1.68 8.17 -3.59
C MET A 258 2.60 9.40 -3.65
N ASP A 259 2.72 10.18 -2.57
CA ASP A 259 3.69 11.28 -2.49
C ASP A 259 5.10 10.74 -2.19
N LYS A 260 5.91 10.67 -3.24
CA LYS A 260 7.30 10.17 -3.22
C LYS A 260 8.22 10.83 -2.21
N LEU A 261 7.90 12.04 -1.74
CA LEU A 261 8.75 12.77 -0.79
C LEU A 261 8.23 12.71 0.65
N ARG A 262 7.09 12.06 0.89
CA ARG A 262 6.37 12.02 2.18
C ARG A 262 6.11 10.60 2.70
N LEU A 263 6.84 9.62 2.16
CA LEU A 263 6.71 8.22 2.53
C LEU A 263 7.80 7.80 3.53
N VAL A 264 9.06 7.95 3.14
CA VAL A 264 10.20 7.53 3.99
C VAL A 264 10.35 8.46 5.18
N MET A 265 10.80 7.92 6.30
CA MET A 265 10.85 8.69 7.55
C MET A 265 11.90 9.80 7.46
N PRO A 266 11.53 11.08 7.61
CA PRO A 266 12.50 12.17 7.65
C PRO A 266 13.55 11.93 8.75
N PRO A 267 14.85 12.14 8.49
CA PRO A 267 15.90 11.83 9.46
C PRO A 267 15.69 12.46 10.84
N VAL A 268 15.15 13.68 10.91
CA VAL A 268 14.84 14.35 12.19
C VAL A 268 13.86 13.53 13.03
N LEU A 269 12.78 13.03 12.43
CA LEU A 269 11.81 12.17 13.11
C LEU A 269 12.40 10.77 13.39
N GLY A 270 13.18 10.24 12.44
CA GLY A 270 13.89 8.98 12.61
C GLY A 270 14.83 9.00 13.83
N PHE A 271 15.60 10.07 14.02
CA PHE A 271 16.44 10.24 15.22
C PHE A 271 15.61 10.39 16.50
N ALA A 272 14.50 11.13 16.45
CA ALA A 272 13.62 11.29 17.62
C ALA A 272 13.07 9.95 18.13
N ILE A 273 12.78 9.00 17.23
CA ILE A 273 12.35 7.64 17.57
C ILE A 273 13.55 6.74 17.95
N ALA A 274 14.65 6.82 17.20
CA ALA A 274 15.79 5.92 17.37
C ALA A 274 16.57 6.18 18.67
N ILE A 275 16.75 7.44 19.09
CA ILE A 275 17.57 7.79 20.26
C ILE A 275 17.06 7.12 21.55
N PRO A 276 15.75 7.19 21.91
CA PRO A 276 15.23 6.48 23.08
C PRO A 276 15.44 4.96 22.99
N ILE A 277 15.25 4.35 21.82
CA ILE A 277 15.45 2.91 21.61
C ILE A 277 16.92 2.54 21.85
N ILE A 278 17.85 3.33 21.30
CA ILE A 278 19.30 3.14 21.48
C ILE A 278 19.69 3.27 22.96
N GLN A 279 19.14 4.25 23.67
CA GLN A 279 19.39 4.42 25.11
C GLN A 279 18.91 3.21 25.93
N ILE A 280 17.75 2.64 25.58
CA ILE A 280 17.25 1.41 26.20
C ILE A 280 18.23 0.26 25.95
N VAL A 281 18.72 0.08 24.71
CA VAL A 281 19.70 -0.97 24.39
C VAL A 281 20.96 -0.84 25.23
N TYR A 282 21.53 0.36 25.35
CA TYR A 282 22.72 0.58 26.19
C TYR A 282 22.46 0.45 27.70
N SER A 283 21.21 0.56 28.13
CA SER A 283 20.83 0.34 29.53
C SER A 283 20.72 -1.15 29.87
N ILE A 284 20.50 -2.01 28.87
CA ILE A 284 20.28 -3.46 29.06
C ILE A 284 21.54 -4.26 28.74
N PHE A 285 22.30 -3.86 27.72
CA PHE A 285 23.43 -4.62 27.19
C PHE A 285 24.77 -3.91 27.42
N PRO A 286 25.88 -4.66 27.60
CA PRO A 286 27.22 -4.09 27.56
C PRO A 286 27.46 -3.29 26.27
N VAL A 287 28.20 -2.18 26.37
CA VAL A 287 28.36 -1.19 25.28
C VAL A 287 28.74 -1.83 23.95
N SER A 288 29.74 -2.72 23.91
CA SER A 288 30.17 -3.39 22.68
C SER A 288 29.10 -4.30 22.07
N ILE A 289 28.30 -4.98 22.91
CA ILE A 289 27.17 -5.80 22.46
C ILE A 289 26.06 -4.89 21.91
N GLY A 290 25.76 -3.81 22.63
CA GLY A 290 24.79 -2.81 22.22
C GLY A 290 25.10 -2.25 20.83
N HIS A 291 26.37 -1.90 20.56
CA HIS A 291 26.79 -1.45 19.23
C HIS A 291 26.50 -2.48 18.13
N GLY A 292 26.79 -3.76 18.34
CA GLY A 292 26.51 -4.82 17.36
C GLY A 292 25.01 -4.99 17.07
N LEU A 293 24.17 -4.96 18.10
CA LEU A 293 22.71 -5.04 17.97
C LEU A 293 22.14 -3.80 17.26
N ILE A 294 22.59 -2.60 17.64
CA ILE A 294 22.14 -1.33 17.05
C ILE A 294 22.53 -1.28 15.57
N ALA A 295 23.74 -1.71 15.20
CA ALA A 295 24.15 -1.77 13.80
C ALA A 295 23.19 -2.62 12.95
N GLY A 296 22.83 -3.80 13.46
CA GLY A 296 21.86 -4.69 12.81
C GLY A 296 20.46 -4.09 12.73
N ALA A 297 19.97 -3.49 13.82
CA ALA A 297 18.64 -2.90 13.88
C ALA A 297 18.50 -1.69 12.95
N VAL A 298 19.49 -0.79 12.93
CA VAL A 298 19.50 0.37 12.02
C VAL A 298 19.62 -0.08 10.56
N PHE A 299 20.38 -1.13 10.28
CA PHE A 299 20.39 -1.71 8.93
C PHE A 299 19.03 -2.31 8.55
N GLY A 300 18.38 -3.02 9.47
CA GLY A 300 17.02 -3.50 9.31
C GLY A 300 16.04 -2.38 8.97
N TYR A 301 16.14 -1.24 9.67
CA TYR A 301 15.37 -0.02 9.37
C TYR A 301 15.58 0.49 7.95
N ILE A 302 16.82 0.56 7.47
CA ILE A 302 17.12 0.96 6.09
C ILE A 302 16.42 0.02 5.11
N CYS A 303 16.51 -1.30 5.34
CA CYS A 303 15.83 -2.29 4.51
C CYS A 303 14.30 -2.12 4.53
N TYR A 304 13.73 -1.87 5.71
CA TYR A 304 12.30 -1.61 5.88
C TYR A 304 11.83 -0.40 5.08
N ASP A 305 12.47 0.76 5.26
CA ASP A 305 11.97 2.01 4.68
C ASP A 305 12.14 2.02 3.16
N LEU A 306 13.20 1.40 2.65
CA LEU A 306 13.40 1.17 1.23
C LEU A 306 12.41 0.16 0.65
N THR A 307 12.08 -0.90 1.39
CA THR A 307 11.04 -1.87 1.00
C THR A 307 9.70 -1.14 0.92
N HIS A 308 9.32 -0.43 1.99
CA HIS A 308 8.09 0.35 2.06
C HIS A 308 7.95 1.29 0.86
N TYR A 309 8.99 2.07 0.57
CA TYR A 309 9.01 2.96 -0.59
C TYR A 309 8.82 2.22 -1.91
N HIS A 310 9.48 1.06 -2.06
CA HIS A 310 9.41 0.22 -3.25
C HIS A 310 8.01 -0.37 -3.46
N LEU A 311 7.31 -0.77 -2.39
CA LEU A 311 5.95 -1.32 -2.48
C LEU A 311 4.96 -0.31 -3.10
N HIS A 312 5.11 0.99 -2.82
CA HIS A 312 4.26 2.03 -3.39
C HIS A 312 4.69 2.45 -4.81
N HIS A 313 5.99 2.61 -5.06
CA HIS A 313 6.47 3.38 -6.21
C HIS A 313 7.15 2.56 -7.30
N ALA A 314 7.31 1.26 -7.10
CA ALA A 314 8.01 0.40 -8.05
C ALA A 314 7.21 -0.85 -8.40
N LYS A 315 7.71 -1.54 -9.42
CA LYS A 315 7.29 -2.89 -9.79
C LYS A 315 8.11 -3.89 -8.96
N PRO A 316 7.49 -4.59 -7.99
CA PRO A 316 8.23 -5.48 -7.11
C PRO A 316 8.78 -6.69 -7.87
N PHE A 317 9.99 -7.08 -7.51
CA PHE A 317 10.63 -8.29 -8.02
C PHE A 317 10.49 -9.44 -7.01
N GLY A 318 10.32 -10.66 -7.54
CA GLY A 318 10.14 -11.85 -6.71
C GLY A 318 8.75 -11.96 -6.07
N LYS A 319 8.38 -13.19 -5.72
CA LYS A 319 7.05 -13.51 -5.19
C LYS A 319 6.74 -12.74 -3.89
N HIS A 320 7.70 -12.71 -2.97
CA HIS A 320 7.54 -12.07 -1.66
C HIS A 320 7.18 -10.58 -1.77
N LEU A 321 7.94 -9.79 -2.54
CA LEU A 321 7.68 -8.35 -2.63
C LEU A 321 6.39 -8.02 -3.41
N ARG A 322 5.97 -8.87 -4.36
CA ARG A 322 4.66 -8.71 -5.03
C ARG A 322 3.50 -8.97 -4.07
N GLU A 323 3.62 -10.02 -3.27
CA GLU A 323 2.66 -10.34 -2.22
C GLU A 323 2.61 -9.23 -1.16
N MET A 324 3.76 -8.74 -0.70
CA MET A 324 3.82 -7.64 0.27
C MET A 324 3.30 -6.33 -0.31
N LYS A 325 3.46 -6.05 -1.61
CA LYS A 325 2.85 -4.87 -2.24
C LYS A 325 1.33 -4.94 -2.17
N THR A 326 0.76 -6.08 -2.56
CA THR A 326 -0.69 -6.33 -2.48
C THR A 326 -1.20 -6.14 -1.06
N TYR A 327 -0.53 -6.80 -0.11
CA TYR A 327 -0.88 -6.78 1.30
C TYR A 327 -0.81 -5.37 1.90
N HIS A 328 0.27 -4.64 1.61
CA HIS A 328 0.45 -3.30 2.14
C HIS A 328 -0.47 -2.26 1.48
N LEU A 329 -0.75 -2.37 0.17
CA LEU A 329 -1.75 -1.52 -0.47
C LEU A 329 -3.14 -1.82 0.10
N ALA A 330 -3.48 -3.07 0.40
CA ALA A 330 -4.73 -3.40 1.07
C ALA A 330 -4.80 -2.76 2.48
N HIS A 331 -3.68 -2.67 3.21
CA HIS A 331 -3.65 -1.93 4.48
C HIS A 331 -4.02 -0.44 4.30
N HIS A 332 -3.56 0.20 3.22
CA HIS A 332 -3.92 1.60 2.92
C HIS A 332 -5.35 1.80 2.44
N TYR A 333 -5.84 0.92 1.56
CA TYR A 333 -7.07 1.15 0.79
C TYR A 333 -8.26 0.29 1.23
N LYS A 334 -8.03 -0.81 1.96
CA LYS A 334 -9.06 -1.75 2.42
C LYS A 334 -9.25 -1.67 3.93
N ASN A 335 -8.19 -1.88 4.72
CA ASN A 335 -8.28 -1.86 6.17
C ASN A 335 -6.94 -1.53 6.85
N TYR A 336 -6.84 -0.33 7.42
CA TYR A 336 -5.65 0.16 8.12
C TYR A 336 -5.51 -0.35 9.56
N GLU A 337 -6.54 -1.05 10.09
CA GLU A 337 -6.51 -1.67 11.43
C GLU A 337 -5.82 -3.04 11.44
N LEU A 338 -5.37 -3.53 10.29
CA LEU A 338 -4.67 -4.82 10.10
C LEU A 338 -3.50 -4.63 9.15
N GLY A 339 -2.58 -5.59 9.06
CA GLY A 339 -1.50 -5.56 8.09
C GLY A 339 -0.35 -4.62 8.42
N TYR A 340 0.11 -4.64 9.67
CA TYR A 340 1.19 -3.75 10.15
C TYR A 340 2.59 -4.20 9.70
N GLY A 341 2.75 -5.45 9.26
CA GLY A 341 4.02 -5.93 8.71
C GLY A 341 4.27 -5.40 7.30
N ILE A 342 5.40 -4.72 7.09
CA ILE A 342 5.82 -4.18 5.79
C ILE A 342 6.87 -5.06 5.12
N THR A 343 7.86 -5.51 5.90
CA THR A 343 8.90 -6.42 5.40
C THR A 343 8.42 -7.86 5.34
N SER A 344 7.51 -8.27 6.24
CA SER A 344 6.91 -9.61 6.26
C SER A 344 5.61 -9.65 7.07
N LYS A 345 4.79 -10.67 6.84
CA LYS A 345 3.54 -10.93 7.58
C LYS A 345 3.72 -11.67 8.91
N ILE A 346 4.96 -12.03 9.28
CA ILE A 346 5.25 -12.97 10.39
C ILE A 346 4.60 -12.50 11.70
N TRP A 347 4.77 -11.22 12.03
CA TRP A 347 4.25 -10.66 13.28
C TRP A 347 2.74 -10.41 13.23
N ASP A 348 2.18 -10.10 12.06
CA ASP A 348 0.73 -10.04 11.89
C ASP A 348 0.07 -11.41 12.15
N THR A 349 0.65 -12.49 11.61
CA THR A 349 0.17 -13.85 11.88
C THR A 349 0.29 -14.19 13.36
N PHE A 350 1.41 -13.85 14.00
CA PHE A 350 1.66 -14.17 15.40
C PHE A 350 0.72 -13.42 16.36
N PHE A 351 0.45 -12.14 16.09
CA PHE A 351 -0.36 -11.28 16.95
C PHE A 351 -1.83 -11.14 16.50
N GLY A 352 -2.26 -11.91 15.49
CA GLY A 352 -3.65 -11.94 15.02
C GLY A 352 -4.10 -10.66 14.34
N THR A 353 -3.21 -10.00 13.59
CA THR A 353 -3.49 -8.78 12.81
C THR A 353 -3.27 -8.97 11.31
N LEU A 354 -3.38 -10.22 10.84
CA LEU A 354 -3.24 -10.56 9.42
C LEU A 354 -4.39 -9.95 8.61
N LEU A 355 -4.04 -9.26 7.54
CA LEU A 355 -5.01 -8.75 6.57
C LEU A 355 -5.29 -9.81 5.50
N GLU A 356 -6.51 -10.34 5.51
CA GLU A 356 -6.99 -11.36 4.56
C GLU A 356 -7.26 -10.81 3.17
#